data_AF-D4AZL5-F1
#
_entry.id   AF-D4AZL5-F1
#
_cell.length_a   1.000
_cell.length_b   1.000
_cell.length_c   1.000
_cell.angle_alpha   90.00
_cell.angle_beta   90.00
_cell.angle_gamma   90.00
#
_symmetry.space_group_name_H-M   'P 1'
#
loop_
_entity.id
_entity.type
_entity.pdbx_description
1 polymer ?
#
loop_
_entity_poly.entity_id
_entity_poly.type
_entity_poly.pdbx_seq_one_letter_code
_entity_poly.pdbx_strand_id
1 'polypeptide(L)'
;MHLIWPLVTLFLLQDSLVTAVIPLEPKGGGLCGKAFPDLRAEGLTVDEKWNLIPGDATWEFEGIQESEYGSTLGFSPNTSKESNTTAPYHFDIKSYGTDIALVSTEGSPFDQFRVTATIGYPWSTIGRIFFRRFRGDKGGWCTGTLVGKNLLLTASHCFPWNYGARRWMRFVPGFGHGKTQAEPFGSSYVSQCRGVKNTLNVTGLDYVICKLCEPLGERAGWMGTAWWKDTQAYVKGPWLSSGYPTEPFKGMTQMLVTNLTLDGVDPHGEIGVELESKVFASAGWSGGPMWEYIDGRPTIVGICSGGERSCSEQPGGCFMANLSDPYHDVSAGGKLMTELVRYGQKHWS
;
A
#
# COMPACT_ATOMS: atom_id res chain seq x y z
N MET A 1 -77.29 15.87 17.15
CA MET A 1 -75.95 15.28 17.40
C MET A 1 -75.27 15.18 16.05
N HIS A 2 -74.39 16.14 15.71
CA HIS A 2 -72.93 16.08 15.96
C HIS A 2 -72.26 14.99 15.10
N LEU A 3 -71.17 15.20 14.35
CA LEU A 3 -70.40 16.37 13.91
C LEU A 3 -69.21 15.77 13.08
N ILE A 4 -68.78 16.42 11.98
CA ILE A 4 -67.38 16.61 11.48
C ILE A 4 -66.54 15.36 11.03
N TRP A 5 -66.18 15.17 9.73
CA TRP A 5 -65.10 15.78 8.87
C TRP A 5 -63.77 14.97 8.92
N PRO A 6 -62.79 15.13 7.98
CA PRO A 6 -62.82 15.10 6.51
C PRO A 6 -61.62 14.36 5.83
N LEU A 7 -61.58 14.46 4.49
CA LEU A 7 -60.50 14.16 3.52
C LEU A 7 -59.05 14.46 3.96
N VAL A 8 -58.09 13.63 3.50
CA VAL A 8 -56.73 14.05 3.11
C VAL A 8 -56.21 13.24 1.89
N THR A 9 -56.24 13.92 0.74
CA THR A 9 -55.26 14.00 -0.36
C THR A 9 -54.33 12.84 -0.73
N LEU A 10 -54.53 12.38 -1.97
CA LEU A 10 -53.62 11.65 -2.85
C LEU A 10 -52.44 12.56 -3.25
N PHE A 11 -51.22 12.25 -2.82
CA PHE A 11 -50.00 12.83 -3.39
C PHE A 11 -49.38 11.84 -4.37
N LEU A 12 -49.38 12.23 -5.64
CA LEU A 12 -48.58 11.64 -6.71
C LEU A 12 -47.10 11.82 -6.38
N LEU A 13 -46.36 10.73 -6.27
CA LEU A 13 -44.91 10.71 -6.41
C LEU A 13 -44.59 9.93 -7.68
N GLN A 14 -43.99 10.63 -8.64
CA GLN A 14 -43.47 10.08 -9.89
C GLN A 14 -42.57 8.88 -9.61
N ASP A 15 -42.97 7.72 -10.11
CA ASP A 15 -42.05 6.61 -10.36
C ASP A 15 -41.02 7.08 -11.39
N SER A 16 -39.88 7.57 -10.88
CA SER A 16 -38.68 7.70 -11.69
C SER A 16 -38.17 6.30 -11.96
N LEU A 17 -38.42 5.81 -13.18
CA LEU A 17 -37.74 4.66 -13.77
C LEU A 17 -36.22 4.86 -13.63
N VAL A 18 -35.64 4.29 -12.57
CA VAL A 18 -34.20 4.04 -12.51
C VAL A 18 -33.96 2.89 -13.47
N THR A 19 -33.63 3.21 -14.71
CA THR A 19 -32.94 2.27 -15.60
C THR A 19 -31.69 1.81 -14.88
N ALA A 20 -31.73 0.59 -14.35
CA ALA A 20 -30.57 -0.11 -13.84
C ALA A 20 -29.58 -0.22 -14.99
N VAL A 21 -28.55 0.61 -14.96
CA VAL A 21 -27.36 0.44 -15.80
C VAL A 21 -26.70 -0.83 -15.28
N ILE A 22 -26.94 -1.94 -15.98
CA ILE A 22 -26.19 -3.17 -15.80
C ILE A 22 -24.72 -2.81 -16.05
N PRO A 23 -23.81 -3.03 -15.08
CA PRO A 23 -22.39 -2.85 -15.33
C PRO A 23 -22.02 -3.81 -16.45
N LEU A 24 -21.52 -3.26 -17.56
CA LEU A 24 -20.91 -4.05 -18.62
C LEU A 24 -19.81 -4.90 -17.99
N GLU A 25 -19.98 -6.22 -18.02
CA GLU A 25 -18.93 -7.18 -17.70
C GLU A 25 -17.68 -6.85 -18.55
N PRO A 26 -16.48 -6.87 -17.95
CA PRO A 26 -15.25 -6.70 -18.72
C PRO A 26 -15.14 -7.86 -19.73
N LYS A 27 -15.26 -7.53 -21.02
CA LYS A 27 -14.99 -8.45 -22.12
C LYS A 27 -13.49 -8.74 -22.16
N GLY A 28 -13.12 -9.90 -21.64
CA GLY A 28 -11.76 -10.46 -21.68
C GLY A 28 -11.55 -11.31 -20.44
N GLY A 29 -11.41 -12.63 -20.62
CA GLY A 29 -11.14 -13.53 -19.50
C GLY A 29 -9.78 -13.20 -18.89
N GLY A 30 -9.80 -12.43 -17.80
CA GLY A 30 -8.64 -12.21 -16.96
C GLY A 30 -7.93 -13.50 -16.57
N LEU A 31 -6.63 -13.43 -16.24
CA LEU A 31 -5.78 -14.60 -15.93
C LEU A 31 -6.40 -15.57 -14.90
N CYS A 32 -7.36 -15.09 -14.11
CA CYS A 32 -7.98 -15.83 -13.02
C CYS A 32 -9.32 -16.52 -13.36
N GLY A 33 -9.96 -16.26 -14.50
CA GLY A 33 -11.10 -17.02 -15.07
C GLY A 33 -12.34 -17.27 -14.19
N LYS A 34 -12.36 -16.83 -12.92
CA LYS A 34 -13.40 -17.04 -11.91
C LYS A 34 -13.79 -15.70 -11.27
N ALA A 35 -15.02 -15.62 -10.78
CA ALA A 35 -15.51 -14.44 -10.04
C ALA A 35 -14.68 -14.12 -8.78
N PHE A 36 -14.06 -15.13 -8.16
CA PHE A 36 -13.04 -14.98 -7.11
C PHE A 36 -11.91 -15.98 -7.37
N PRO A 37 -10.64 -15.54 -7.52
CA PRO A 37 -9.52 -16.47 -7.64
C PRO A 37 -9.29 -17.21 -6.32
N ASP A 38 -8.67 -18.39 -6.43
CA ASP A 38 -8.06 -19.03 -5.28
C ASP A 38 -6.84 -18.21 -4.85
N LEU A 39 -6.90 -17.56 -3.68
CA LEU A 39 -5.83 -16.71 -3.17
C LEU A 39 -4.74 -17.58 -2.56
N ARG A 40 -3.68 -17.85 -3.32
CA ARG A 40 -2.54 -18.67 -2.89
C ARG A 40 -1.59 -17.88 -1.97
N ALA A 41 -0.90 -18.60 -1.09
CA ALA A 41 0.04 -18.04 -0.14
C ALA A 41 1.37 -18.80 -0.20
N GLU A 42 2.47 -18.08 -0.36
CA GLU A 42 3.83 -18.59 -0.22
C GLU A 42 4.49 -17.88 0.97
N GLY A 43 4.37 -18.47 2.15
CA GLY A 43 5.00 -17.95 3.36
C GLY A 43 6.49 -18.26 3.37
N LEU A 44 7.31 -17.25 3.70
CA LEU A 44 8.72 -17.42 3.96
C LEU A 44 8.95 -17.60 5.46
N THR A 45 9.89 -18.48 5.81
CA THR A 45 10.29 -18.72 7.19
C THR A 45 11.59 -17.99 7.51
N VAL A 46 11.60 -17.29 8.64
CA VAL A 46 12.80 -16.65 9.21
C VAL A 46 13.15 -17.30 10.56
N ASP A 47 14.44 -17.41 10.85
CA ASP A 47 14.92 -17.85 12.15
C ASP A 47 14.84 -16.72 13.21
N GLU A 48 15.21 -17.03 14.45
CA GLU A 48 15.19 -16.08 15.57
C GLU A 48 16.19 -14.91 15.40
N LYS A 49 17.10 -15.00 14.43
CA LYS A 49 18.08 -13.96 14.07
C LYS A 49 17.69 -13.24 12.78
N TRP A 50 16.45 -13.41 12.34
CA TRP A 50 15.93 -12.83 11.10
C TRP A 50 16.63 -13.33 9.83
N ASN A 51 17.24 -14.51 9.82
CA ASN A 51 17.75 -15.11 8.59
C ASN A 51 16.67 -15.96 7.92
N LEU A 52 16.60 -15.91 6.59
CA LEU A 52 15.76 -16.85 5.83
C LEU A 52 16.26 -18.28 6.03
N ILE A 53 15.35 -19.20 6.35
CA ILE A 53 15.70 -20.62 6.53
C ILE A 53 15.90 -21.29 5.15
N PRO A 54 17.07 -21.90 4.87
CA PRO A 54 17.31 -22.61 3.61
C PRO A 54 16.38 -23.82 3.50
N GLY A 55 15.54 -23.88 2.46
CA GLY A 55 14.64 -25.01 2.21
C GLY A 55 13.23 -24.61 1.77
N ASP A 56 12.81 -23.36 2.02
CA ASP A 56 11.60 -22.80 1.41
C ASP A 56 11.87 -22.55 -0.08
N ALA A 57 11.34 -23.46 -0.91
CA ALA A 57 11.65 -23.59 -2.33
C ALA A 57 11.70 -22.22 -3.07
N THR A 58 12.75 -22.08 -3.87
CA THR A 58 13.07 -20.96 -4.78
C THR A 58 13.64 -19.68 -4.15
N TRP A 59 14.70 -19.82 -3.35
CA TRP A 59 15.66 -18.73 -3.13
C TRP A 59 17.06 -19.18 -3.59
N GLU A 60 17.29 -19.19 -4.90
CA GLU A 60 18.65 -18.99 -5.40
C GLU A 60 18.86 -17.49 -5.43
N PHE A 61 19.47 -16.92 -4.38
CA PHE A 61 20.19 -15.67 -4.56
C PHE A 61 21.30 -15.99 -5.56
N GLU A 62 21.08 -15.74 -6.86
CA GLU A 62 22.15 -15.74 -7.86
C GLU A 62 23.19 -14.72 -7.40
N GLY A 63 24.21 -15.20 -6.67
CA GLY A 63 25.23 -14.38 -6.04
C GLY A 63 24.66 -13.43 -4.99
N ILE A 64 24.72 -13.82 -3.71
CA ILE A 64 24.96 -12.83 -2.66
C ILE A 64 26.35 -12.27 -2.92
N GLN A 65 26.47 -11.34 -3.88
CA GLN A 65 27.47 -10.31 -3.72
C GLN A 65 27.15 -9.61 -2.39
N GLU A 66 28.18 -9.23 -1.65
CA GLU A 66 28.11 -8.23 -0.59
C GLU A 66 27.68 -6.89 -1.20
N SER A 67 26.46 -6.82 -1.71
CA SER A 67 25.89 -5.62 -2.29
C SER A 67 25.45 -4.74 -1.12
N GLU A 68 26.01 -3.56 -1.02
CA GLU A 68 25.65 -2.56 -0.01
C GLU A 68 24.35 -1.82 -0.37
N TYR A 69 23.78 -2.09 -1.55
CA TYR A 69 22.60 -1.46 -2.12
C TYR A 69 21.92 -2.38 -3.14
N GLY A 70 20.62 -2.23 -3.32
CA GLY A 70 19.89 -2.80 -4.45
C GLY A 70 18.60 -2.05 -4.76
N SER A 71 18.17 -2.12 -6.03
CA SER A 71 16.93 -1.48 -6.48
C SER A 71 16.23 -2.19 -7.64
N THR A 72 14.97 -1.79 -7.88
CA THR A 72 14.17 -2.12 -9.06
C THR A 72 13.71 -0.84 -9.75
N LEU A 73 13.39 -0.93 -11.04
CA LEU A 73 12.99 0.23 -11.85
C LEU A 73 11.47 0.42 -11.86
N GLY A 74 11.04 1.67 -11.68
CA GLY A 74 9.67 2.11 -11.97
C GLY A 74 9.41 2.31 -13.47
N PHE A 75 8.14 2.42 -13.82
CA PHE A 75 7.64 2.72 -15.17
C PHE A 75 6.51 3.75 -15.11
N SER A 76 6.62 4.80 -15.93
CA SER A 76 5.57 5.80 -16.11
C SER A 76 4.94 5.64 -17.50
N PRO A 77 3.63 5.39 -17.61
CA PRO A 77 2.95 5.16 -18.89
C PRO A 77 2.88 6.41 -19.78
N ASN A 78 3.08 7.61 -19.21
CA ASN A 78 2.95 8.89 -19.92
C ASN A 78 4.27 9.44 -20.49
N THR A 79 5.39 8.70 -20.40
CA THR A 79 6.73 9.17 -20.83
C THR A 79 6.97 9.13 -22.35
N SER A 80 5.94 9.34 -23.19
CA SER A 80 6.16 9.46 -24.63
C SER A 80 6.87 10.76 -25.06
N LYS A 81 7.13 11.70 -24.12
CA LYS A 81 7.99 12.88 -24.34
C LYS A 81 8.58 13.36 -23.02
N GLU A 82 9.85 13.06 -22.72
CA GLU A 82 10.73 14.05 -22.08
C GLU A 82 12.22 13.65 -22.10
N SER A 83 12.98 14.44 -22.86
CA SER A 83 14.25 15.09 -22.50
C SER A 83 15.18 14.39 -21.50
N ASN A 84 16.38 14.08 -22.00
CA ASN A 84 17.61 13.86 -21.24
C ASN A 84 17.93 15.05 -20.31
N THR A 85 17.33 15.09 -19.13
CA THR A 85 17.69 16.08 -18.11
C THR A 85 17.92 15.39 -16.76
N THR A 86 19.19 15.21 -16.44
CA THR A 86 19.77 14.53 -15.27
C THR A 86 19.72 15.38 -14.00
N ALA A 87 18.70 16.23 -13.82
CA ALA A 87 18.56 17.01 -12.60
C ALA A 87 17.92 16.14 -11.50
N PRO A 88 18.40 16.23 -10.24
CA PRO A 88 17.75 15.57 -9.12
C PRO A 88 16.34 16.17 -8.97
N TYR A 89 15.31 15.43 -9.36
CA TYR A 89 13.94 15.76 -9.02
C TYR A 89 13.80 15.58 -7.52
N HIS A 90 13.71 16.68 -6.78
CA HIS A 90 13.29 16.66 -5.39
C HIS A 90 11.80 16.98 -5.37
N PHE A 91 11.01 16.34 -4.51
CA PHE A 91 9.61 16.73 -4.34
C PHE A 91 9.50 18.22 -3.96
N ASP A 92 8.91 19.01 -4.87
CA ASP A 92 8.55 20.42 -4.64
C ASP A 92 7.03 20.51 -4.67
N ILE A 93 6.42 20.95 -3.57
CA ILE A 93 4.98 21.19 -3.45
C ILE A 93 4.46 22.07 -4.60
N LYS A 94 5.27 23.00 -5.12
CA LYS A 94 4.89 23.83 -6.28
C LYS A 94 4.70 23.00 -7.55
N SER A 95 5.49 21.94 -7.72
CA SER A 95 5.39 21.03 -8.87
C SER A 95 4.13 20.18 -8.84
N TYR A 96 3.54 19.97 -7.65
CA TYR A 96 2.28 19.23 -7.45
C TYR A 96 1.10 20.12 -7.05
N GLY A 97 1.21 21.44 -7.16
CA GLY A 97 0.26 22.38 -6.55
C GLY A 97 -1.21 22.19 -6.96
N THR A 98 -1.49 21.52 -8.08
CA THR A 98 -2.85 21.16 -8.54
C THR A 98 -3.24 19.70 -8.25
N ASP A 99 -2.26 18.86 -7.94
CA ASP A 99 -2.41 17.43 -7.71
C ASP A 99 -2.71 17.09 -6.26
N ILE A 100 -2.43 18.02 -5.35
CA ILE A 100 -2.62 17.87 -3.92
C ILE A 100 -3.35 19.08 -3.32
N ALA A 101 -4.12 18.84 -2.26
CA ALA A 101 -4.79 19.88 -1.49
C ALA A 101 -4.50 19.67 0.00
N LEU A 102 -4.06 20.72 0.69
CA LEU A 102 -3.72 20.67 2.11
C LEU A 102 -4.94 20.23 2.94
N VAL A 103 -4.70 19.35 3.91
CA VAL A 103 -5.68 18.88 4.88
C VAL A 103 -5.10 19.09 6.27
N SER A 104 -5.78 19.90 7.09
CA SER A 104 -5.41 20.03 8.49
C SER A 104 -5.91 18.81 9.27
N THR A 105 -4.98 18.03 9.78
CA THR A 105 -5.25 16.92 10.71
C THR A 105 -4.74 17.30 12.09
N GLU A 106 -5.66 17.50 13.02
CA GLU A 106 -5.34 17.87 14.40
C GLU A 106 -4.40 16.83 15.03
N GLY A 107 -3.31 17.30 15.64
CA GLY A 107 -2.34 16.46 16.33
C GLY A 107 -1.31 15.75 15.45
N SER A 108 -1.38 15.85 14.11
CA SER A 108 -0.31 15.31 13.26
C SER A 108 0.91 16.25 13.28
N PRO A 109 2.14 15.74 13.45
CA PRO A 109 3.36 16.54 13.39
C PRO A 109 3.81 16.84 11.95
N PHE A 110 3.11 16.30 10.94
CA PHE A 110 3.46 16.44 9.53
C PHE A 110 2.34 17.08 8.72
N ASP A 111 2.72 17.70 7.60
CA ASP A 111 1.77 18.22 6.63
C ASP A 111 1.08 17.06 5.90
N GLN A 112 -0.25 17.04 5.97
CA GLN A 112 -1.08 16.07 5.27
C GLN A 112 -1.81 16.72 4.09
N PHE A 113 -1.92 15.97 3.01
CA PHE A 113 -2.58 16.41 1.79
C PHE A 113 -3.52 15.33 1.30
N ARG A 114 -4.65 15.76 0.75
CA ARG A 114 -5.44 14.93 -0.16
C ARG A 114 -4.80 14.98 -1.53
N VAL A 115 -4.59 13.83 -2.15
CA VAL A 115 -4.24 13.74 -3.57
C VAL A 115 -5.52 13.89 -4.42
N THR A 116 -5.60 14.95 -5.21
CA THR A 116 -6.72 15.25 -6.13
C THR A 116 -6.53 14.65 -7.52
N ALA A 117 -5.27 14.53 -7.98
CA ALA A 117 -4.94 14.00 -9.30
C ALA A 117 -4.47 12.54 -9.27
N THR A 118 -5.24 11.65 -8.64
CA THR A 118 -4.88 10.22 -8.47
C THR A 118 -4.74 9.42 -9.79
N ILE A 119 -5.03 10.02 -10.95
CA ILE A 119 -4.74 9.44 -12.28
C ILE A 119 -3.36 9.80 -12.82
N GLY A 120 -2.70 10.82 -12.25
CA GLY A 120 -1.34 11.22 -12.62
C GLY A 120 -0.30 10.25 -12.05
N TYR A 121 0.84 10.10 -12.73
CA TYR A 121 1.98 9.39 -12.16
C TYR A 121 2.71 10.30 -11.16
N PRO A 122 3.09 9.83 -9.96
CA PRO A 122 3.05 8.43 -9.51
C PRO A 122 1.82 8.04 -8.69
N TRP A 123 0.89 8.96 -8.43
CA TRP A 123 -0.31 8.74 -7.63
C TRP A 123 -1.15 7.55 -8.11
N SER A 124 -1.25 7.40 -9.43
CA SER A 124 -1.93 6.29 -10.13
C SER A 124 -1.41 4.91 -9.77
N THR A 125 -0.16 4.79 -9.33
CA THR A 125 0.43 3.50 -8.92
C THR A 125 -0.07 3.04 -7.55
N ILE A 126 -0.54 3.98 -6.72
CA ILE A 126 -0.98 3.75 -5.35
C ILE A 126 -2.49 3.53 -5.37
N GLY A 127 -2.97 2.58 -4.57
CA GLY A 127 -4.37 2.21 -4.61
C GLY A 127 -4.88 1.59 -3.33
N ARG A 128 -6.21 1.40 -3.30
CA ARG A 128 -6.90 0.77 -2.19
C ARG A 128 -7.01 -0.72 -2.41
N ILE A 129 -6.62 -1.49 -1.40
CA ILE A 129 -6.85 -2.92 -1.32
C ILE A 129 -8.14 -3.14 -0.56
N PHE A 130 -9.03 -3.96 -1.12
CA PHE A 130 -10.21 -4.49 -0.44
C PHE A 130 -9.97 -5.96 -0.16
N PHE A 131 -10.38 -6.44 1.01
CA PHE A 131 -10.28 -7.85 1.32
C PHE A 131 -11.45 -8.35 2.15
N ARG A 132 -11.68 -9.66 2.07
CA ARG A 132 -12.50 -10.41 3.02
C ARG A 132 -11.77 -11.67 3.43
N ARG A 133 -11.93 -12.03 4.69
CA ARG A 133 -11.27 -13.17 5.32
C ARG A 133 -12.14 -14.43 5.26
N PHE A 134 -13.45 -14.29 5.38
CA PHE A 134 -14.40 -15.40 5.34
C PHE A 134 -15.80 -14.93 4.90
N ARG A 135 -16.71 -15.88 4.69
CA ARG A 135 -18.11 -15.58 4.31
C ARG A 135 -18.81 -14.85 5.46
N GLY A 136 -19.35 -13.67 5.19
CA GLY A 136 -20.00 -12.82 6.21
C GLY A 136 -19.07 -11.79 6.86
N ASP A 137 -17.77 -11.82 6.54
CA ASP A 137 -16.85 -10.73 6.89
C ASP A 137 -17.34 -9.43 6.23
N LYS A 138 -17.48 -8.35 7.02
CA LYS A 138 -17.82 -7.02 6.50
C LYS A 138 -16.72 -6.47 5.59
N GLY A 139 -15.54 -7.08 5.65
CA GLY A 139 -14.37 -6.73 4.87
C GLY A 139 -13.57 -5.62 5.54
N GLY A 140 -12.38 -5.40 5.01
CA GLY A 140 -11.49 -4.34 5.42
C GLY A 140 -10.80 -3.75 4.20
N TRP A 141 -9.93 -2.78 4.46
CA TRP A 141 -9.06 -2.24 3.42
C TRP A 141 -7.68 -1.93 3.96
N CYS A 142 -6.75 -1.89 3.03
CA CYS A 142 -5.38 -1.43 3.19
C CYS A 142 -5.01 -0.54 2.00
N THR A 143 -3.77 -0.09 1.98
CA THR A 143 -3.13 0.52 0.83
C THR A 143 -2.16 -0.48 0.19
N GLY A 144 -1.94 -0.35 -1.12
CA GLY A 144 -0.79 -0.95 -1.75
C GLY A 144 -0.36 -0.18 -2.99
N THR A 145 0.77 -0.58 -3.55
CA THR A 145 1.42 0.11 -4.66
C THR A 145 1.83 -0.87 -5.73
N LEU A 146 1.62 -0.49 -7.00
CA LEU A 146 2.11 -1.24 -8.13
C LEU A 146 3.64 -1.14 -8.21
N VAL A 147 4.30 -2.29 -8.35
CA VAL A 147 5.77 -2.45 -8.45
C VAL A 147 6.18 -3.29 -9.68
N GLY A 148 5.24 -3.51 -10.58
CA GLY A 148 5.41 -4.22 -11.85
C GLY A 148 4.09 -4.27 -12.61
N LYS A 149 4.11 -4.85 -13.82
CA LYS A 149 2.93 -4.92 -14.71
C LYS A 149 1.69 -5.48 -14.01
N ASN A 150 1.86 -6.56 -13.26
CA ASN A 150 0.81 -7.26 -12.51
C ASN A 150 1.23 -7.52 -11.05
N LEU A 151 2.08 -6.66 -10.49
CA LEU A 151 2.64 -6.85 -9.15
C LEU A 151 2.22 -5.73 -8.21
N LEU A 152 1.80 -6.15 -7.01
CA LEU A 152 1.34 -5.30 -5.92
C LEU A 152 2.22 -5.52 -4.70
N LEU A 153 2.80 -4.45 -4.15
CA LEU A 153 3.45 -4.45 -2.84
C LEU A 153 2.47 -3.90 -1.78
N THR A 154 2.40 -4.54 -0.63
CA THR A 154 1.58 -4.12 0.52
C THR A 154 2.11 -4.74 1.82
N ALA A 155 1.49 -4.41 2.95
CA ALA A 155 1.84 -4.99 4.24
C ALA A 155 1.43 -6.46 4.33
N SER A 156 2.25 -7.28 5.01
CA SER A 156 1.97 -8.71 5.15
C SER A 156 0.71 -8.95 5.96
N HIS A 157 0.46 -8.15 7.00
CA HIS A 157 -0.77 -8.25 7.80
C HIS A 157 -2.05 -7.87 7.02
N CYS A 158 -1.93 -7.19 5.87
CA CYS A 158 -3.07 -6.94 4.98
C CYS A 158 -3.49 -8.19 4.20
N PHE A 159 -2.59 -9.16 4.05
CA PHE A 159 -2.92 -10.44 3.46
C PHE A 159 -3.67 -11.31 4.49
N PRO A 160 -4.80 -11.94 4.13
CA PRO A 160 -5.62 -12.71 5.06
C PRO A 160 -5.00 -14.08 5.38
N TRP A 161 -3.81 -14.12 5.98
CA TRP A 161 -3.14 -15.35 6.43
C TRP A 161 -4.05 -16.21 7.31
N ASN A 162 -3.88 -17.52 7.26
CA ASN A 162 -4.61 -18.52 8.07
C ASN A 162 -6.13 -18.59 7.83
N TYR A 163 -6.68 -17.82 6.89
CA TYR A 163 -8.08 -17.94 6.50
C TYR A 163 -8.29 -18.97 5.39
N GLY A 164 -9.49 -19.55 5.33
CA GLY A 164 -9.82 -20.60 4.36
C GLY A 164 -10.03 -20.09 2.92
N ALA A 165 -10.32 -21.02 2.01
CA ALA A 165 -10.42 -20.79 0.55
C ALA A 165 -11.48 -19.78 0.08
N ARG A 166 -12.28 -19.19 0.99
CA ARG A 166 -13.28 -18.16 0.67
C ARG A 166 -12.75 -16.73 0.83
N ARG A 167 -11.51 -16.57 1.29
CA ARG A 167 -10.84 -15.28 1.39
C ARG A 167 -10.51 -14.73 0.00
N TRP A 168 -10.47 -13.42 -0.12
CA TRP A 168 -10.05 -12.76 -1.35
C TRP A 168 -9.45 -11.38 -1.05
N MET A 169 -8.64 -10.90 -1.98
CA MET A 169 -8.11 -9.53 -2.03
C MET A 169 -8.32 -8.95 -3.43
N ARG A 170 -8.60 -7.66 -3.50
CA ARG A 170 -8.83 -6.90 -4.74
C ARG A 170 -8.17 -5.54 -4.63
N PHE A 171 -7.42 -5.15 -5.65
CA PHE A 171 -6.69 -3.90 -5.70
C PHE A 171 -7.30 -2.94 -6.74
N VAL A 172 -7.32 -1.65 -6.39
CA VAL A 172 -7.85 -0.57 -7.23
C VAL A 172 -6.86 0.61 -7.24
N PRO A 173 -6.03 0.77 -8.29
CA PRO A 173 -5.11 1.90 -8.43
C PRO A 173 -5.86 3.21 -8.66
N GLY A 174 -5.37 4.30 -8.07
CA GLY A 174 -5.97 5.63 -8.20
C GLY A 174 -7.41 5.75 -7.67
N PHE A 175 -7.82 4.84 -6.78
CA PHE A 175 -9.17 4.74 -6.25
C PHE A 175 -9.71 6.08 -5.74
N GLY A 176 -10.98 6.37 -6.03
CA GLY A 176 -11.68 7.58 -5.57
C GLY A 176 -11.43 8.84 -6.40
N HIS A 177 -10.79 8.72 -7.57
CA HIS A 177 -10.52 9.87 -8.44
C HIS A 177 -11.77 10.64 -8.83
N GLY A 178 -11.84 11.94 -8.48
CA GLY A 178 -12.91 12.87 -8.87
C GLY A 178 -14.32 12.55 -8.32
N LYS A 179 -14.59 11.29 -7.97
CA LYS A 179 -15.86 10.79 -7.46
C LYS A 179 -15.63 9.61 -6.51
N THR A 180 -16.45 9.56 -5.47
CA THR A 180 -16.53 8.44 -4.51
C THR A 180 -16.60 7.09 -5.23
N GLN A 181 -15.73 6.16 -4.83
CA GLN A 181 -15.64 4.79 -5.38
C GLN A 181 -15.22 4.68 -6.86
N ALA A 182 -14.69 5.75 -7.47
CA ALA A 182 -14.17 5.65 -8.83
C ALA A 182 -12.99 4.66 -8.92
N GLU A 183 -12.96 3.87 -10.00
CA GLU A 183 -11.91 2.90 -10.32
C GLU A 183 -11.30 3.28 -11.69
N PRO A 184 -10.52 4.37 -11.79
CA PRO A 184 -10.14 4.96 -13.09
C PRO A 184 -9.31 4.03 -13.98
N PHE A 185 -8.56 3.11 -13.36
CA PHE A 185 -7.77 2.10 -14.07
C PHE A 185 -8.40 0.70 -14.02
N GLY A 186 -9.66 0.60 -13.59
CA GLY A 186 -10.31 -0.66 -13.24
C GLY A 186 -9.74 -1.27 -11.96
N SER A 187 -9.97 -2.57 -11.76
CA SER A 187 -9.51 -3.30 -10.59
C SER A 187 -9.09 -4.72 -10.93
N SER A 188 -8.35 -5.35 -10.01
CA SER A 188 -7.88 -6.72 -10.16
C SER A 188 -7.98 -7.46 -8.85
N TYR A 189 -8.42 -8.72 -8.90
CA TYR A 189 -8.19 -9.63 -7.79
C TYR A 189 -6.70 -10.01 -7.70
N VAL A 190 -6.31 -10.45 -6.51
CA VAL A 190 -5.00 -11.03 -6.22
C VAL A 190 -5.11 -12.55 -6.35
N SER A 191 -4.15 -13.16 -7.04
CA SER A 191 -4.10 -14.62 -7.26
C SER A 191 -3.14 -15.33 -6.31
N GLN A 192 -2.11 -14.63 -5.85
CA GLN A 192 -1.04 -15.19 -5.05
C GLN A 192 -0.27 -14.08 -4.34
N CYS A 193 0.21 -14.33 -3.12
CA CYS A 193 1.21 -13.48 -2.46
C CYS A 193 2.35 -14.32 -1.88
N ARG A 194 3.53 -13.70 -1.79
CA ARG A 194 4.75 -14.24 -1.19
C ARG A 194 5.36 -13.23 -0.22
N GLY A 195 5.83 -13.69 0.93
CA GLY A 195 6.49 -12.85 1.93
C GLY A 195 6.55 -13.54 3.29
N VAL A 196 7.15 -12.88 4.28
CA VAL A 196 7.17 -13.38 5.66
C VAL A 196 5.76 -13.24 6.21
N LYS A 197 5.19 -14.34 6.71
CA LYS A 197 3.85 -14.31 7.30
C LYS A 197 3.88 -13.44 8.55
N ASN A 198 3.11 -12.37 8.52
CA ASN A 198 2.85 -11.52 9.68
C ASN A 198 1.35 -11.21 9.72
N THR A 199 0.74 -11.28 10.90
CA THR A 199 -0.70 -11.03 11.07
C THR A 199 -1.02 -9.82 11.91
N LEU A 200 -0.12 -9.40 12.80
CA LEU A 200 -0.41 -8.42 13.85
C LEU A 200 0.81 -7.64 14.35
N ASN A 201 2.04 -8.08 14.04
CA ASN A 201 3.23 -7.46 14.60
C ASN A 201 3.63 -6.27 13.72
N VAL A 202 4.10 -5.20 14.34
CA VAL A 202 4.90 -4.21 13.62
C VAL A 202 6.30 -4.77 13.53
N THR A 203 6.83 -4.88 12.31
CA THR A 203 8.18 -5.43 12.08
C THR A 203 8.80 -4.86 10.82
N GLY A 204 10.12 -4.82 10.73
CA GLY A 204 10.90 -4.57 9.51
C GLY A 204 10.71 -5.58 8.37
N LEU A 205 9.86 -6.60 8.54
CA LEU A 205 9.54 -7.65 7.55
C LEU A 205 8.05 -7.74 7.21
N ASP A 206 7.23 -6.77 7.63
CA ASP A 206 5.78 -6.78 7.43
C ASP A 206 5.37 -6.40 6.00
N TYR A 207 5.87 -7.11 4.99
CA TYR A 207 5.52 -6.87 3.59
C TYR A 207 5.30 -8.16 2.81
N VAL A 208 4.48 -8.07 1.77
CA VAL A 208 4.24 -9.13 0.79
C VAL A 208 4.22 -8.56 -0.62
N ILE A 209 4.77 -9.34 -1.55
CA ILE A 209 4.57 -9.13 -2.98
C ILE A 209 3.41 -10.00 -3.45
N CYS A 210 2.51 -9.44 -4.23
CA CYS A 210 1.28 -10.07 -4.67
C CYS A 210 1.12 -10.01 -6.19
N LYS A 211 0.71 -11.12 -6.81
CA LYS A 211 0.39 -11.22 -8.23
C LYS A 211 -1.09 -10.88 -8.49
N LEU A 212 -1.32 -9.87 -9.29
CA LEU A 212 -2.62 -9.47 -9.81
C LEU A 212 -3.05 -10.32 -11.01
N CYS A 213 -4.36 -10.57 -11.13
CA CYS A 213 -4.97 -11.23 -12.28
C CYS A 213 -4.94 -10.37 -13.55
N GLU A 214 -5.10 -9.04 -13.41
CA GLU A 214 -4.99 -8.08 -14.50
C GLU A 214 -3.67 -7.32 -14.42
N PRO A 215 -3.00 -7.04 -15.55
CA PRO A 215 -1.77 -6.26 -15.58
C PRO A 215 -2.06 -4.75 -15.45
N LEU A 216 -2.61 -4.32 -14.31
CA LEU A 216 -3.01 -2.92 -14.07
C LEU A 216 -1.85 -1.92 -14.23
N GLY A 217 -0.60 -2.35 -13.97
CA GLY A 217 0.61 -1.55 -14.09
C GLY A 217 0.91 -1.09 -15.52
N GLU A 218 0.40 -1.76 -16.56
CA GLU A 218 0.55 -1.27 -17.94
C GLU A 218 -0.20 0.04 -18.19
N ARG A 219 -1.31 0.26 -17.46
CA ARG A 219 -2.13 1.48 -17.58
C ARG A 219 -1.79 2.53 -16.52
N ALA A 220 -1.52 2.09 -15.29
CA ALA A 220 -1.31 2.96 -14.14
C ALA A 220 0.18 3.29 -13.89
N GLY A 221 1.11 2.55 -14.50
CA GLY A 221 2.52 2.59 -14.13
C GLY A 221 2.85 1.78 -12.89
N TRP A 222 4.12 1.83 -12.48
CA TRP A 222 4.59 1.30 -11.20
C TRP A 222 5.80 2.08 -10.68
N MET A 223 6.01 2.02 -9.36
CA MET A 223 7.20 2.58 -8.71
C MET A 223 8.34 1.55 -8.67
N GLY A 224 9.57 2.03 -8.59
CA GLY A 224 10.72 1.19 -8.23
C GLY A 224 10.77 0.94 -6.72
N THR A 225 11.68 0.07 -6.30
CA THR A 225 12.03 -0.11 -4.88
C THR A 225 13.53 0.04 -4.70
N ALA A 226 13.98 0.43 -3.51
CA ALA A 226 15.39 0.49 -3.16
C ALA A 226 15.63 0.09 -1.71
N TRP A 227 16.86 -0.36 -1.43
CA TRP A 227 17.37 -0.59 -0.09
C TRP A 227 18.87 -0.31 -0.03
N TRP A 228 19.34 0.08 1.15
CA TRP A 228 20.76 0.23 1.47
C TRP A 228 21.09 -0.55 2.74
N LYS A 229 22.32 -1.04 2.82
CA LYS A 229 22.86 -1.61 4.05
C LYS A 229 23.29 -0.52 5.04
N ASP A 230 23.87 0.56 4.53
CA ASP A 230 24.18 1.75 5.33
C ASP A 230 22.88 2.45 5.75
N THR A 231 22.53 2.34 7.04
CA THR A 231 21.31 2.93 7.60
C THR A 231 21.30 4.46 7.49
N GLN A 232 22.47 5.10 7.37
CA GLN A 232 22.56 6.53 7.15
C GLN A 232 21.95 6.97 5.82
N ALA A 233 21.75 6.06 4.86
CA ALA A 233 21.02 6.37 3.63
C ALA A 233 19.55 6.72 3.89
N TYR A 234 18.91 6.12 4.90
CA TYR A 234 17.49 6.33 5.19
C TYR A 234 17.22 7.64 5.94
N VAL A 235 18.15 8.12 6.76
CA VAL A 235 17.95 9.35 7.56
C VAL A 235 18.25 10.66 6.80
N LYS A 236 18.71 10.58 5.54
CA LYS A 236 19.17 11.74 4.75
C LYS A 236 18.05 12.60 4.18
N GLY A 237 16.84 12.07 3.99
CA GLY A 237 15.76 12.77 3.31
C GLY A 237 14.56 12.98 4.22
N PRO A 238 13.78 14.05 4.02
CA PRO A 238 12.35 13.88 4.25
C PRO A 238 11.82 12.84 3.25
N TRP A 239 11.00 11.93 3.75
CA TRP A 239 10.27 10.99 2.93
C TRP A 239 8.85 11.46 2.66
N LEU A 240 8.25 10.88 1.62
CA LEU A 240 6.82 10.94 1.35
C LEU A 240 6.20 9.63 1.80
N SER A 241 4.97 9.69 2.31
CA SER A 241 4.15 8.50 2.50
C SER A 241 2.74 8.70 1.98
N SER A 242 2.14 7.68 1.39
CA SER A 242 0.76 7.79 0.85
C SER A 242 -0.11 6.61 1.23
N GLY A 243 -1.40 6.86 1.45
CA GLY A 243 -2.32 5.86 1.99
C GLY A 243 -3.80 6.17 1.79
N TYR A 244 -4.65 5.21 2.13
CA TYR A 244 -6.10 5.35 2.22
C TYR A 244 -6.57 5.22 3.68
N PRO A 245 -6.23 6.17 4.55
CA PRO A 245 -6.58 6.11 5.97
C PRO A 245 -8.09 6.22 6.22
N THR A 246 -8.50 5.71 7.38
CA THR A 246 -9.87 5.85 7.89
C THR A 246 -10.23 7.30 8.15
N GLU A 247 -9.33 8.10 8.69
CA GLU A 247 -9.56 9.52 8.86
C GLU A 247 -8.69 10.32 7.87
N PRO A 248 -9.20 11.46 7.34
CA PRO A 248 -10.52 12.04 7.61
C PRO A 248 -11.63 11.57 6.63
N PHE A 249 -11.30 10.74 5.63
CA PHE A 249 -12.19 10.46 4.50
C PHE A 249 -12.67 9.00 4.40
N LYS A 250 -12.59 8.21 5.47
CA LYS A 250 -13.10 6.82 5.54
C LYS A 250 -12.52 5.89 4.47
N GLY A 251 -11.25 6.08 4.14
CA GLY A 251 -10.54 5.36 3.09
C GLY A 251 -11.02 5.67 1.67
N MET A 252 -11.80 6.74 1.47
CA MET A 252 -12.34 7.11 0.16
C MET A 252 -11.40 7.97 -0.68
N THR A 253 -10.30 8.40 -0.07
CA THR A 253 -9.39 9.40 -0.61
C THR A 253 -7.95 8.95 -0.36
N GLN A 254 -7.10 9.11 -1.37
CA GLN A 254 -5.66 8.97 -1.20
C GLN A 254 -5.11 10.19 -0.45
N MET A 255 -4.42 9.93 0.64
CA MET A 255 -3.72 10.91 1.45
C MET A 255 -2.22 10.80 1.20
N LEU A 256 -1.53 11.92 1.36
CA LEU A 256 -0.09 12.07 1.28
C LEU A 256 0.38 12.78 2.56
N VAL A 257 1.42 12.24 3.18
CA VAL A 257 2.23 12.91 4.19
C VAL A 257 3.55 13.31 3.54
N THR A 258 3.95 14.56 3.75
CA THR A 258 5.23 15.10 3.27
C THR A 258 6.15 15.42 4.44
N ASN A 259 7.44 15.64 4.18
CA ASN A 259 8.42 15.98 5.21
C ASN A 259 8.51 14.95 6.35
N LEU A 260 8.28 13.67 6.03
CA LEU A 260 8.36 12.59 7.00
C LEU A 260 9.82 12.35 7.35
N THR A 261 10.20 12.65 8.58
CA THR A 261 11.55 12.41 9.11
C THR A 261 11.57 11.14 9.92
N LEU A 262 12.69 10.41 9.84
CA LEU A 262 12.89 9.22 10.66
C LEU A 262 13.53 9.59 12.00
N ASP A 263 13.00 9.04 13.08
CA ASP A 263 13.55 9.15 14.44
C ASP A 263 14.50 7.98 14.75
N GLY A 264 14.34 6.85 14.05
CA GLY A 264 15.10 5.62 14.22
C GLY A 264 15.16 4.78 12.94
N VAL A 265 16.21 3.96 12.82
CA VAL A 265 16.41 3.00 11.72
C VAL A 265 17.02 1.74 12.31
N ASP A 266 16.19 0.70 12.49
CA ASP A 266 16.57 -0.52 13.20
C ASP A 266 16.60 -1.74 12.27
N PRO A 267 17.79 -2.29 11.97
CA PRO A 267 17.93 -3.45 11.09
C PRO A 267 17.40 -4.75 11.70
N HIS A 268 16.61 -5.49 10.93
CA HIS A 268 16.20 -6.86 11.23
C HIS A 268 17.09 -7.85 10.49
N GLY A 269 18.23 -8.16 11.13
CA GLY A 269 19.30 -8.92 10.51
C GLY A 269 19.82 -8.21 9.25
N GLU A 270 20.13 -8.98 8.21
CA GLU A 270 20.63 -8.45 6.92
C GLU A 270 19.51 -8.30 5.87
N ILE A 271 18.25 -8.54 6.24
CA ILE A 271 17.14 -8.69 5.28
C ILE A 271 16.05 -7.63 5.41
N GLY A 272 15.79 -7.11 6.61
CA GLY A 272 14.74 -6.15 6.88
C GLY A 272 15.26 -4.93 7.60
N VAL A 273 14.48 -3.87 7.63
CA VAL A 273 14.75 -2.68 8.44
C VAL A 273 13.44 -2.03 8.85
N GLU A 274 13.39 -1.54 10.08
CA GLU A 274 12.35 -0.68 10.62
C GLU A 274 12.73 0.77 10.35
N LEU A 275 11.86 1.51 9.68
CA LEU A 275 12.01 2.95 9.45
C LEU A 275 11.02 3.66 10.37
N GLU A 276 11.52 4.10 11.53
CA GLU A 276 10.70 4.65 12.60
C GLU A 276 10.50 6.15 12.43
N SER A 277 9.29 6.63 12.69
CA SER A 277 8.94 8.05 12.60
C SER A 277 7.87 8.41 13.62
N LYS A 278 7.72 9.69 13.91
CA LYS A 278 6.53 10.17 14.63
C LYS A 278 5.25 9.68 13.97
N VAL A 279 4.18 9.60 14.76
CA VAL A 279 2.88 9.12 14.28
C VAL A 279 2.36 9.99 13.13
N PHE A 280 2.06 9.35 12.00
CA PHE A 280 1.47 9.94 10.81
C PHE A 280 0.31 9.10 10.25
N ALA A 281 0.33 7.79 10.48
CA ALA A 281 -0.57 6.82 9.90
C ALA A 281 -1.79 6.58 10.78
N SER A 282 -2.86 6.09 10.16
CA SER A 282 -4.02 5.51 10.84
C SER A 282 -4.52 4.29 10.08
N ALA A 283 -5.46 3.54 10.66
CA ALA A 283 -6.00 2.32 10.05
C ALA A 283 -6.40 2.54 8.58
N GLY A 284 -5.90 1.68 7.69
CA GLY A 284 -6.05 1.78 6.23
C GLY A 284 -4.79 2.29 5.51
N TRP A 285 -3.86 2.96 6.22
CA TRP A 285 -2.56 3.33 5.67
C TRP A 285 -1.62 2.13 5.52
N SER A 286 -1.86 1.03 6.25
CA SER A 286 -1.12 -0.24 6.15
C SER A 286 -0.81 -0.63 4.70
N GLY A 287 0.46 -0.86 4.40
CA GLY A 287 0.97 -1.17 3.06
C GLY A 287 1.17 0.04 2.15
N GLY A 288 0.88 1.24 2.62
CA GLY A 288 1.15 2.50 1.92
C GLY A 288 2.65 2.75 1.80
N PRO A 289 3.15 3.19 0.63
CA PRO A 289 4.58 3.31 0.41
C PRO A 289 5.15 4.49 1.18
N MET A 290 6.34 4.31 1.75
CA MET A 290 7.30 5.36 2.05
C MET A 290 8.28 5.46 0.88
N TRP A 291 8.37 6.62 0.24
CA TRP A 291 9.03 6.78 -1.05
C TRP A 291 9.57 8.20 -1.25
N GLU A 292 10.45 8.35 -2.22
CA GLU A 292 10.92 9.64 -2.73
C GLU A 292 11.34 9.50 -4.21
N TYR A 293 11.66 10.62 -4.87
CA TYR A 293 12.33 10.63 -6.16
C TYR A 293 13.82 10.32 -6.00
N ILE A 294 14.20 9.09 -6.34
CA ILE A 294 15.59 8.63 -6.36
C ILE A 294 16.02 8.52 -7.82
N ASP A 295 17.10 9.21 -8.19
CA ASP A 295 17.57 9.34 -9.58
C ASP A 295 16.47 9.79 -10.55
N GLY A 296 15.62 10.71 -10.08
CA GLY A 296 14.51 11.26 -10.85
C GLY A 296 13.29 10.33 -10.96
N ARG A 297 13.24 9.23 -10.21
CA ARG A 297 12.16 8.23 -10.29
C ARG A 297 11.51 7.96 -8.93
N PRO A 298 10.16 7.89 -8.86
CA PRO A 298 9.44 7.45 -7.68
C PRO A 298 9.90 6.05 -7.25
N THR A 299 10.50 5.98 -6.07
CA THR A 299 11.15 4.78 -5.56
C THR A 299 10.78 4.56 -4.10
N ILE A 300 10.24 3.38 -3.81
CA ILE A 300 9.79 2.95 -2.49
C ILE A 300 10.99 2.43 -1.70
N VAL A 301 11.13 2.88 -0.45
CA VAL A 301 12.18 2.44 0.49
C VAL A 301 11.62 1.66 1.68
N GLY A 302 10.33 1.81 1.94
CA GLY A 302 9.59 1.02 2.92
C GLY A 302 8.09 1.09 2.66
N ILE A 303 7.31 0.34 3.43
CA ILE A 303 5.85 0.37 3.43
C ILE A 303 5.35 0.47 4.87
N CYS A 304 4.29 1.23 5.10
CA CYS A 304 3.71 1.41 6.43
C CYS A 304 3.26 0.06 7.02
N SER A 305 3.88 -0.35 8.13
CA SER A 305 3.52 -1.55 8.88
C SER A 305 2.47 -1.23 9.94
N GLY A 306 2.69 -0.18 10.73
CA GLY A 306 1.76 0.26 11.76
C GLY A 306 2.45 1.10 12.81
N GLY A 307 1.75 1.32 13.92
CA GLY A 307 2.31 2.02 15.07
C GLY A 307 2.62 1.06 16.21
N GLU A 308 3.70 1.34 16.92
CA GLU A 308 4.15 0.56 18.05
C GLU A 308 4.70 1.45 19.17
N ARG A 309 5.13 0.82 20.26
CA ARG A 309 5.85 1.46 21.36
C ARG A 309 7.29 0.96 21.32
N SER A 310 8.27 1.82 21.58
CA SER A 310 9.70 1.46 21.58
C SER A 310 10.04 0.30 22.53
N CYS A 311 9.28 0.09 23.61
CA CYS A 311 9.41 -1.05 24.51
C CYS A 311 9.04 -2.39 23.89
N SER A 312 8.31 -2.40 22.78
CA SER A 312 7.81 -3.62 22.18
C SER A 312 8.92 -4.47 21.55
N GLU A 313 10.05 -3.84 21.21
CA GLU A 313 11.24 -4.49 20.67
C GLU A 313 12.18 -5.04 21.76
N GLN A 314 11.98 -4.67 23.03
CA GLN A 314 12.87 -5.08 24.12
C GLN A 314 12.58 -6.51 24.60
N PRO A 315 13.58 -7.28 25.07
CA PRO A 315 13.34 -8.56 25.73
C PRO A 315 12.39 -8.43 26.92
N GLY A 316 11.21 -9.05 26.83
CA GLY A 316 10.12 -8.92 27.82
C GLY A 316 9.01 -7.95 27.43
N GLY A 317 9.14 -7.26 26.29
CA GLY A 317 8.17 -6.34 25.74
C GLY A 317 7.80 -5.21 26.70
N CYS A 318 6.62 -4.63 26.50
CA CYS A 318 6.15 -3.51 27.32
C CYS A 318 5.66 -3.89 28.73
N PHE A 319 5.93 -5.12 29.22
CA PHE A 319 5.45 -5.60 30.52
C PHE A 319 5.99 -4.78 31.71
N MET A 320 7.18 -4.20 31.57
CA MET A 320 7.83 -3.34 32.57
C MET A 320 8.00 -1.89 32.09
N ALA A 321 7.47 -1.56 30.91
CA ALA A 321 7.67 -0.26 30.30
C ALA A 321 6.82 0.81 30.99
N ASN A 322 7.44 1.97 31.20
CA ASN A 322 6.73 3.12 31.76
C ASN A 322 5.64 3.60 30.79
N LEU A 323 4.55 4.17 31.31
CA LEU A 323 3.47 4.76 30.49
C LEU A 323 3.94 5.94 29.62
N SER A 324 5.18 6.40 29.82
CA SER A 324 5.85 7.47 29.08
C SER A 324 6.62 7.00 27.84
N ASP A 325 6.61 5.71 27.52
CA ASP A 325 7.30 5.19 26.34
C ASP A 325 6.66 5.74 25.05
N PRO A 326 7.46 6.37 24.16
CA PRO A 326 6.91 7.04 22.99
C PRO A 326 6.25 6.02 22.05
N TYR A 327 5.15 6.45 21.44
CA TYR A 327 4.46 5.71 20.40
C TYR A 327 4.86 6.32 19.05
N HIS A 328 5.27 5.47 18.12
CA HIS A 328 5.80 5.86 16.82
C HIS A 328 5.22 4.96 15.72
N ASP A 329 5.30 5.41 14.47
CA ASP A 329 4.94 4.61 13.30
C ASP A 329 6.18 4.05 12.63
N VAL A 330 6.07 2.81 12.17
CA VAL A 330 7.11 2.07 11.47
C VAL A 330 6.72 1.84 10.03
N SER A 331 7.68 2.06 9.13
CA SER A 331 7.65 1.51 7.79
C SER A 331 8.66 0.37 7.63
N ALA A 332 8.18 -0.79 7.21
CA ALA A 332 8.99 -1.97 6.96
C ALA A 332 9.69 -1.85 5.59
N GLY A 333 11.01 -2.01 5.56
CA GLY A 333 11.80 -1.89 4.34
C GLY A 333 12.92 -2.92 4.24
N GLY A 334 13.96 -2.56 3.49
CA GLY A 334 15.21 -3.32 3.45
C GLY A 334 15.32 -4.30 2.28
N LYS A 335 16.36 -5.13 2.34
CA LYS A 335 16.80 -6.00 1.23
C LYS A 335 15.70 -6.92 0.74
N LEU A 336 15.06 -7.67 1.64
CA LEU A 336 14.06 -8.67 1.29
C LEU A 336 12.84 -8.04 0.59
N MET A 337 12.43 -6.82 0.97
CA MET A 337 11.34 -6.12 0.27
C MET A 337 11.67 -5.97 -1.22
N THR A 338 12.86 -5.44 -1.54
CA THR A 338 13.30 -5.24 -2.93
C THR A 338 13.51 -6.56 -3.66
N GLU A 339 14.06 -7.58 -2.99
CA GLU A 339 14.26 -8.91 -3.59
C GLU A 339 12.95 -9.65 -3.85
N LEU A 340 11.92 -9.47 -3.01
CA LEU A 340 10.57 -9.98 -3.28
C LEU A 340 9.98 -9.34 -4.54
N VAL A 341 10.19 -8.03 -4.75
CA VAL A 341 9.78 -7.38 -6.00
C VAL A 341 10.52 -7.96 -7.20
N ARG A 342 11.85 -8.11 -7.13
CA ARG A 342 12.66 -8.75 -8.18
C ARG A 342 12.19 -10.17 -8.50
N TYR A 343 11.89 -10.95 -7.46
CA TYR A 343 11.33 -12.29 -7.61
C TYR A 343 9.99 -12.25 -8.37
N GLY A 344 9.07 -11.38 -7.96
CA GLY A 344 7.80 -11.20 -8.67
C GLY A 344 8.00 -10.83 -10.13
N GLN A 345 8.93 -9.91 -10.42
CA GLN A 345 9.24 -9.47 -11.79
C GLN A 345 9.84 -10.59 -12.64
N LYS A 346 10.67 -11.46 -12.06
CA LYS A 346 11.32 -12.59 -12.75
C LYS A 346 10.37 -13.76 -12.98
N HIS A 347 9.47 -14.05 -12.03
CA HIS A 347 8.72 -15.31 -12.00
C HIS A 347 7.22 -15.16 -12.26
N TRP A 348 6.63 -13.98 -12.08
CA TRP A 348 5.19 -13.78 -12.16
C TRP A 348 4.71 -12.79 -13.22
N SER A 349 5.59 -11.91 -13.71
CA SER A 349 5.30 -10.84 -14.68
C SER A 349 5.39 -11.26 -16.14
#